data_AF-A0A6M5YBX0-F1
#
_entry.id   AF-A0A6M5YBX0-F1
#
_cell.length_a   1.000
_cell.length_b   1.000
_cell.length_c   1.000
_cell.angle_alpha   90.00
_cell.angle_beta   90.00
_cell.angle_gamma   90.00
#
_symmetry.space_group_name_H-M   'P 1'
#
loop_
_entity.id
_entity.type
_entity.pdbx_description
1 polymer ?
#
loop_
_entity_poly.entity_id
_entity_poly.type
_entity_poly.pdbx_seq_one_letter_code
_entity_poly.pdbx_strand_id
1 'polypeptide(L)'
;MESKQLINSIDKGEKKHSKGKMRFSGQFGVIKKEKEEDDTVLISKSSGSGELLSKMITPQVFQVPNIQLQQKLVTKLEEALEEAIKHEKKSTIVQRLQVESCLGGIELTSLGEEDSLQEIIKKAKLIPIKGKVDGLMADTEGSANLLSTFDLVTKAGLADMIVENTLSTMEKANQLEYLRQSGLLNDKCKLVIEVHYIRDRNVSYSTLHKDTQGQTLFVNLNYLNKKGIAGPEFIVSPHSDEEDQERLRRLMPAKFHEDLQVARSLNTNLTKEGEILIETKDIDQEYGVVAFVDEGIHHMTPVIEHRTVTSKQIAEAYKDIKSKCDAYENRSVFYKLYSVQSYLSDLDNKYTVDAVGWLQIMSASLTTKYNRHDLKKLLPNLPDLEINKLIETGGYDQFGHASIPRFTTERKTVKKPVKKEGDPVVQRRMSMRLTGNNAPPKRAEGEKRAFFRTWVRVVRT
;
A
#
# COMPACT_ATOMS: atom_id res chain seq x y z
N MET A 1 -44.78 24.94 -50.17
CA MET A 1 -44.26 25.20 -51.52
C MET A 1 -42.74 25.27 -51.39
N GLU A 2 -42.11 24.11 -51.51
CA GLU A 2 -41.40 23.66 -52.73
C GLU A 2 -40.00 24.28 -52.80
N SER A 3 -38.98 23.59 -52.31
CA SER A 3 -38.15 22.59 -53.01
C SER A 3 -37.04 23.24 -53.82
N LYS A 4 -35.77 22.92 -53.49
CA LYS A 4 -34.93 22.06 -54.34
C LYS A 4 -33.58 21.77 -53.67
N GLN A 5 -33.22 20.50 -53.76
CA GLN A 5 -31.95 19.87 -53.39
C GLN A 5 -30.82 20.32 -54.33
N LEU A 6 -29.58 20.27 -53.85
CA LEU A 6 -28.43 19.91 -54.68
C LEU A 6 -27.41 19.10 -53.86
N ILE A 7 -26.99 17.98 -54.45
CA ILE A 7 -26.01 16.99 -53.98
C ILE A 7 -24.69 17.22 -54.77
N ASN A 8 -23.57 16.74 -54.21
CA ASN A 8 -22.22 16.46 -54.75
C ASN A 8 -21.15 17.36 -54.10
N SER A 9 -19.98 16.89 -53.67
CA SER A 9 -19.24 15.64 -53.89
C SER A 9 -18.20 15.49 -52.76
N ILE A 10 -17.95 14.26 -52.31
CA ILE A 10 -16.86 13.93 -51.36
C ILE A 10 -15.67 13.49 -52.19
N ASP A 11 -14.62 14.32 -52.20
CA ASP A 11 -13.37 14.03 -52.86
C ASP A 11 -12.41 13.31 -51.89
N LYS A 12 -11.97 12.11 -52.29
CA LYS A 12 -11.02 11.28 -51.53
C LYS A 12 -9.60 11.70 -51.87
N GLY A 13 -8.97 12.47 -50.99
CA GLY A 13 -7.54 12.79 -51.08
C GLY A 13 -6.66 11.64 -50.59
N GLU A 14 -6.02 10.92 -51.52
CA GLU A 14 -4.91 10.01 -51.27
C GLU A 14 -3.68 10.74 -50.69
N LYS A 15 -3.22 10.34 -49.50
CA LYS A 15 -1.93 10.79 -48.96
C LYS A 15 -0.80 9.87 -49.46
N LYS A 16 -0.02 10.35 -50.41
CA LYS A 16 1.29 9.80 -50.79
C LYS A 16 2.32 10.09 -49.68
N HIS A 17 2.88 9.04 -49.08
CA HIS A 17 4.07 9.13 -48.25
C HIS A 17 5.33 9.19 -49.13
N SER A 18 5.94 10.36 -49.24
CA SER A 18 7.27 10.53 -49.82
C SER A 18 8.35 10.18 -48.78
N LYS A 19 9.24 9.25 -49.13
CA LYS A 19 10.44 8.92 -48.37
C LYS A 19 11.49 10.01 -48.61
N GLY A 20 11.59 10.98 -47.69
CA GLY A 20 12.71 11.92 -47.63
C GLY A 20 13.87 11.33 -46.83
N LYS A 21 14.96 10.94 -47.51
CA LYS A 21 16.27 10.71 -46.89
C LYS A 21 16.88 12.07 -46.54
N MET A 22 16.82 12.47 -45.28
CA MET A 22 17.66 13.57 -44.75
C MET A 22 19.01 12.99 -44.32
N ARG A 23 20.08 13.43 -44.98
CA ARG A 23 21.46 13.29 -44.51
C ARG A 23 21.75 14.48 -43.57
N PHE A 24 21.90 14.21 -42.28
CA PHE A 24 22.50 15.14 -41.34
C PHE A 24 24.01 14.87 -41.26
N SER A 25 24.81 15.76 -41.83
CA SER A 25 26.24 15.88 -41.53
C SER A 25 26.42 16.95 -40.47
N GLY A 26 26.28 16.58 -39.21
CA GLY A 26 26.60 17.42 -38.06
C GLY A 26 27.99 17.06 -37.55
N GLN A 27 28.92 18.02 -37.63
CA GLN A 27 30.21 17.97 -36.94
C GLN A 27 29.96 17.90 -35.43
N PHE A 28 30.27 16.75 -34.82
CA PHE A 28 30.29 16.63 -33.37
C PHE A 28 31.60 17.22 -32.85
N GLY A 29 31.49 18.37 -32.19
CA GLY A 29 32.53 18.88 -31.31
C GLY A 29 32.77 17.90 -30.17
N VAL A 30 34.02 17.50 -30.00
CA VAL A 30 34.49 16.65 -28.90
C VAL A 30 34.39 17.47 -27.61
N ILE A 31 33.30 17.30 -26.87
CA ILE A 31 33.24 17.71 -25.47
C ILE A 31 34.08 16.70 -24.70
N LYS A 32 35.24 17.13 -24.18
CA LYS A 32 35.99 16.37 -23.18
C LYS A 32 35.09 16.18 -21.97
N LYS A 33 34.55 14.98 -21.80
CA LYS A 33 34.03 14.53 -20.49
C LYS A 33 35.24 14.46 -19.55
N GLU A 34 35.27 15.36 -18.58
CA GLU A 34 36.09 15.16 -17.39
C GLU A 34 35.63 13.83 -16.77
N LYS A 35 36.57 12.89 -16.64
CA LYS A 35 36.38 11.70 -15.82
C LYS A 35 36.29 12.21 -14.39
N GLU A 36 35.09 12.26 -13.83
CA GLU A 36 34.95 12.14 -12.38
C GLU A 36 35.66 10.83 -12.00
N GLU A 37 36.70 10.96 -11.19
CA GLU A 37 37.35 9.83 -10.55
C GLU A 37 36.29 9.11 -9.73
N ASP A 38 35.86 7.96 -10.22
CA ASP A 38 35.11 6.97 -9.46
C ASP A 38 35.99 6.64 -8.24
N ASP A 39 35.65 7.24 -7.10
CA ASP A 39 36.05 6.76 -5.79
C ASP A 39 35.49 5.34 -5.64
N THR A 40 36.20 4.36 -6.21
CA THR A 40 36.03 2.95 -5.87
C THR A 40 36.51 2.78 -4.44
N VAL A 41 35.67 3.23 -3.51
CA VAL A 41 35.68 2.79 -2.13
C VAL A 41 35.65 1.27 -2.20
N LEU A 42 36.71 0.64 -1.74
CA LEU A 42 36.81 -0.80 -1.55
C LEU A 42 35.64 -1.25 -0.66
N ILE A 43 34.52 -1.65 -1.26
CA ILE A 43 33.39 -2.31 -0.60
C ILE A 43 33.87 -3.72 -0.22
N SER A 44 34.69 -3.82 0.82
CA SER A 44 35.10 -5.11 1.38
C SER A 44 34.09 -5.54 2.45
N LYS A 45 33.42 -6.67 2.22
CA LYS A 45 32.70 -7.50 3.21
C LYS A 45 31.52 -6.85 3.98
N SER A 46 30.38 -6.63 3.34
CA SER A 46 29.12 -6.36 4.08
C SER A 46 27.91 -7.18 3.61
N SER A 47 28.08 -8.48 3.33
CA SER A 47 26.92 -9.36 3.10
C SER A 47 25.90 -9.31 4.25
N GLY A 48 26.34 -8.92 5.46
CA GLY A 48 25.50 -8.81 6.65
C GLY A 48 24.36 -7.79 6.57
N SER A 49 24.56 -6.61 5.97
CA SER A 49 23.52 -5.56 5.98
C SER A 49 22.32 -5.92 5.09
N GLY A 50 22.56 -6.49 3.90
CA GLY A 50 21.50 -7.01 3.02
C GLY A 50 20.73 -8.17 3.64
N GLU A 51 21.42 -9.10 4.31
CA GLU A 51 20.78 -10.18 5.07
C GLU A 51 19.96 -9.64 6.25
N LEU A 52 20.44 -8.63 6.97
CA LEU A 52 19.69 -7.99 8.03
C LEU A 52 18.43 -7.29 7.48
N LEU A 53 18.55 -6.56 6.37
CA LEU A 53 17.41 -5.93 5.68
C LEU A 53 16.36 -6.96 5.26
N SER A 54 16.81 -8.13 4.79
CA SER A 54 15.94 -9.26 4.41
C SER A 54 15.06 -9.75 5.56
N LYS A 55 15.51 -9.63 6.81
CA LYS A 55 14.74 -10.01 8.00
C LYS A 55 13.72 -8.95 8.42
N MET A 56 13.84 -7.74 7.89
CA MET A 56 12.97 -6.60 8.20
C MET A 56 11.96 -6.29 7.09
N ILE A 57 12.14 -6.87 5.91
CA ILE A 57 11.29 -6.60 4.75
C ILE A 57 9.85 -7.06 5.01
N THR A 58 9.66 -8.25 5.61
CA THR A 58 8.36 -8.68 6.09
C THR A 58 8.01 -7.89 7.35
N PRO A 59 6.82 -7.30 7.46
CA PRO A 59 6.43 -6.53 8.63
C PRO A 59 6.68 -7.28 9.94
N GLN A 60 7.38 -6.64 10.86
CA GLN A 60 7.62 -7.12 12.20
C GLN A 60 6.54 -6.57 13.12
N VAL A 61 6.02 -7.42 14.00
CA VAL A 61 5.02 -7.02 14.99
C VAL A 61 5.54 -7.31 16.38
N PHE A 62 5.56 -6.29 17.23
CA PHE A 62 6.06 -6.38 18.60
C PHE A 62 5.39 -5.33 19.49
N GLN A 63 5.48 -5.49 20.82
CA GLN A 63 5.00 -4.49 21.78
C GLN A 63 5.93 -3.27 21.82
N VAL A 64 5.40 -2.05 21.95
CA VAL A 64 6.25 -0.87 22.13
C VAL A 64 7.24 -1.10 23.30
N PRO A 65 8.54 -0.76 23.13
CA PRO A 65 9.55 -1.04 24.15
C PRO A 65 9.28 -0.39 25.52
N ASN A 66 8.65 0.78 25.55
CA ASN A 66 8.34 1.50 26.78
C ASN A 66 6.88 2.02 26.75
N ILE A 67 5.95 1.18 27.22
CA ILE A 67 4.51 1.50 27.26
C ILE A 67 4.24 2.74 28.12
N GLN A 68 4.90 2.88 29.27
CA GLN A 68 4.68 3.99 30.20
C GLN A 68 5.09 5.33 29.56
N LEU A 69 6.22 5.34 28.85
CA LEU A 69 6.66 6.50 28.08
C LEU A 69 5.66 6.86 26.99
N GLN A 70 5.21 5.88 26.19
CA GLN A 70 4.23 6.12 25.12
C GLN A 70 2.91 6.65 25.69
N GLN A 71 2.40 6.08 26.78
CA GLN A 71 1.19 6.55 27.46
C GLN A 71 1.33 7.99 27.93
N LYS A 72 2.43 8.30 28.65
CA LYS A 72 2.70 9.65 29.15
C LYS A 72 2.85 10.65 27.99
N LEU A 73 3.49 10.24 26.89
CA LEU A 73 3.66 11.07 25.69
C LEU A 73 2.29 11.40 25.08
N VAL A 74 1.44 10.38 24.87
CA VAL A 74 0.10 10.55 24.30
C VAL A 74 -0.76 11.45 25.17
N THR A 75 -0.80 11.22 26.49
CA THR A 75 -1.59 12.05 27.41
C THR A 75 -1.21 13.52 27.29
N LYS A 76 0.07 13.86 27.42
CA LYS A 76 0.52 15.25 27.33
C LYS A 76 0.34 15.86 25.93
N LEU A 77 0.51 15.05 24.88
CA LEU A 77 0.31 15.51 23.51
C LEU A 77 -1.16 15.83 23.23
N GLU A 78 -2.08 14.97 23.68
CA GLU A 78 -3.53 15.22 23.58
C GLU A 78 -3.93 16.48 24.37
N GLU A 79 -3.44 16.66 25.59
CA GLU A 79 -3.66 17.89 26.38
C GLU A 79 -3.22 19.16 25.60
N ALA A 80 -2.01 19.14 25.03
CA ALA A 80 -1.49 20.25 24.25
C ALA A 80 -2.30 20.51 22.97
N LEU A 81 -2.70 19.45 22.27
CA LEU A 81 -3.50 19.54 21.04
C LEU A 81 -4.92 20.05 21.32
N GLU A 82 -5.56 19.59 22.39
CA GLU A 82 -6.88 20.07 22.81
C GLU A 82 -6.85 21.56 23.17
N GLU A 83 -5.81 22.00 23.88
CA GLU A 83 -5.63 23.41 24.20
C GLU A 83 -5.43 24.26 22.94
N ALA A 84 -4.59 23.78 22.01
CA ALA A 84 -4.41 24.45 20.73
C ALA A 84 -5.71 24.53 19.92
N ILE A 85 -6.50 23.45 19.90
CA ILE A 85 -7.80 23.41 19.20
C ILE A 85 -8.79 24.41 19.80
N LYS A 86 -8.86 24.56 21.13
CA LYS A 86 -9.75 25.53 21.79
C LYS A 86 -9.44 26.97 21.40
N HIS A 87 -8.17 27.28 21.17
CA HIS A 87 -7.71 28.62 20.81
C HIS A 87 -7.65 28.90 19.30
N GLU A 88 -7.75 27.86 18.47
CA GLU A 88 -7.70 27.99 17.03
C GLU A 88 -9.06 28.41 16.46
N LYS A 89 -9.08 29.52 15.72
CA LYS A 89 -10.30 30.07 15.12
C LYS A 89 -10.57 29.52 13.71
N LYS A 90 -9.53 29.01 13.04
CA LYS A 90 -9.64 28.46 11.69
C LYS A 90 -10.10 27.01 11.74
N SER A 91 -11.34 26.77 11.32
CA SER A 91 -11.95 25.44 11.28
C SER A 91 -11.11 24.40 10.52
N THR A 92 -10.42 24.80 9.45
CA THR A 92 -9.55 23.90 8.67
C THR A 92 -8.33 23.42 9.46
N ILE A 93 -7.76 24.28 10.31
CA ILE A 93 -6.63 23.91 11.18
C ILE A 93 -7.12 23.00 12.30
N VAL A 94 -8.27 23.31 12.90
CA VAL A 94 -8.93 22.45 13.90
C VAL A 94 -9.18 21.05 13.34
N GLN A 95 -9.78 20.94 12.15
CA GLN A 95 -10.03 19.67 11.49
C GLN A 95 -8.74 18.87 11.25
N ARG A 96 -7.65 19.53 10.85
CA ARG A 96 -6.35 18.87 10.66
C ARG A 96 -5.77 18.36 11.98
N LEU A 97 -5.74 19.21 13.02
CA LEU A 97 -5.28 18.83 14.36
C LEU A 97 -6.10 17.69 14.98
N GLN A 98 -7.36 17.50 14.56
CA GLN A 98 -8.22 16.40 14.98
C GLN A 98 -7.88 15.05 14.31
N VAL A 99 -7.14 15.06 13.19
CA VAL A 99 -6.86 13.86 12.39
C VAL A 99 -5.38 13.48 12.44
N GLU A 100 -4.48 14.40 12.08
CA GLU A 100 -3.05 14.14 11.89
C GLU A 100 -2.21 15.37 12.25
N SER A 101 -1.06 15.16 12.88
CA SER A 101 -0.11 16.20 13.27
C SER A 101 1.33 15.76 12.97
N CYS A 102 2.10 16.58 12.26
CA CYS A 102 3.54 16.34 12.06
C CYS A 102 4.30 16.94 13.25
N LEU A 103 4.86 16.08 14.09
CA LEU A 103 5.50 16.49 15.35
C LEU A 103 6.90 17.08 15.12
N GLY A 104 7.54 16.74 14.02
CA GLY A 104 8.90 17.15 13.69
C GLY A 104 9.71 16.03 13.03
N GLY A 105 11.01 16.26 12.89
CA GLY A 105 11.98 15.28 12.40
C GLY A 105 13.04 15.04 13.45
N ILE A 106 13.49 13.81 13.63
CA ILE A 106 14.66 13.51 14.46
C ILE A 106 15.86 13.44 13.53
N GLU A 107 16.83 14.34 13.74
CA GLU A 107 18.08 14.33 13.00
C GLU A 107 19.11 13.44 13.70
N LEU A 108 19.71 12.52 12.93
CA LEU A 108 20.87 11.73 13.33
C LEU A 108 21.98 11.90 12.29
N THR A 109 23.11 12.45 12.71
CA THR A 109 24.26 12.72 11.82
C THR A 109 25.31 11.60 11.83
N SER A 110 25.31 10.77 12.87
CA SER A 110 26.24 9.63 13.00
C SER A 110 25.65 8.58 13.93
N LEU A 111 26.07 7.34 13.72
CA LEU A 111 25.89 6.22 14.64
C LEU A 111 27.26 5.59 14.84
N GLY A 112 27.85 5.76 16.02
CA GLY A 112 29.08 5.05 16.38
C GLY A 112 28.82 3.55 16.43
N GLU A 113 29.83 2.75 16.08
CA GLU A 113 29.75 1.28 16.10
C GLU A 113 29.34 0.77 17.51
N GLU A 114 29.87 1.41 18.55
CA GLU A 114 29.63 1.07 19.95
C GLU A 114 28.62 2.00 20.66
N ASP A 115 27.99 2.92 19.93
CA ASP A 115 27.03 3.84 20.55
C ASP A 115 25.83 3.06 21.10
N SER A 116 25.64 3.12 22.41
CA SER A 116 24.45 2.62 23.08
C SER A 116 23.21 3.43 22.66
N LEU A 117 22.01 2.84 22.80
CA LEU A 117 20.75 3.54 22.51
C LEU A 117 20.64 4.88 23.27
N GLN A 118 21.11 4.95 24.52
CA GLN A 118 21.08 6.16 25.33
C GLN A 118 22.00 7.26 24.78
N GLU A 119 23.17 6.89 24.26
CA GLU A 119 24.08 7.84 23.61
C GLU A 119 23.49 8.36 22.31
N ILE A 120 22.84 7.48 21.52
CA ILE A 120 22.13 7.89 20.29
C ILE A 120 21.00 8.87 20.63
N ILE A 121 20.17 8.57 21.63
CA ILE A 121 19.09 9.45 22.11
C ILE A 121 19.64 10.82 22.51
N LYS A 122 20.77 10.86 23.23
CA LYS A 122 21.41 12.11 23.67
C LYS A 122 21.96 12.95 22.53
N LYS A 123 22.45 12.31 21.46
CA LYS A 123 22.99 12.98 20.26
C LYS A 123 21.89 13.47 19.32
N ALA A 124 20.75 12.78 19.33
CA ALA A 124 19.60 13.08 18.47
C ALA A 124 18.95 14.42 18.83
N LYS A 125 18.39 15.09 17.83
CA LYS A 125 17.65 16.35 18.03
C LYS A 125 16.33 16.31 17.27
N LEU A 126 15.25 16.68 17.95
CA LEU A 126 13.99 16.98 17.27
C LEU A 126 14.12 18.36 16.60
N ILE A 127 13.93 18.40 15.29
CA ILE A 127 14.03 19.57 14.42
C ILE A 127 12.68 19.83 13.72
N PRO A 128 12.36 21.08 13.35
CA PRO A 128 11.18 21.36 12.56
C PRO A 128 11.35 20.82 11.14
N ILE A 129 10.37 20.05 10.66
CA ILE A 129 10.28 19.71 9.23
C ILE A 129 9.68 20.91 8.50
N LYS A 130 10.50 21.58 7.68
CA LYS A 130 10.04 22.63 6.78
C LYS A 130 9.54 21.97 5.49
N GLY A 131 8.41 22.43 4.94
CA GLY A 131 7.72 21.84 3.77
C GLY A 131 8.51 21.81 2.45
N LYS A 132 9.80 22.14 2.47
CA LYS A 132 10.82 21.84 1.46
C LYS A 132 12.06 21.38 2.22
N VAL A 133 12.18 20.09 2.51
CA VAL A 133 13.48 19.53 2.91
C VAL A 133 14.32 19.47 1.63
N ASP A 134 15.51 20.05 1.66
CA ASP A 134 16.38 20.33 0.51
C ASP A 134 16.44 19.18 -0.52
N GLY A 135 15.78 19.35 -1.67
CA GLY A 135 15.79 18.37 -2.77
C GLY A 135 14.79 17.21 -2.67
N LEU A 136 14.11 17.04 -1.52
CA LEU A 136 12.93 16.19 -1.41
C LEU A 136 11.74 16.94 -2.00
N MET A 137 11.53 16.76 -3.30
CA MET A 137 10.34 17.22 -3.99
C MET A 137 9.10 16.85 -3.16
N ALA A 138 8.41 17.86 -2.63
CA ALA A 138 7.09 17.74 -2.02
C ALA A 138 6.00 17.43 -3.06
N ASP A 139 6.36 16.73 -4.14
CA ASP A 139 5.48 16.28 -5.22
C ASP A 139 4.56 15.15 -4.75
N THR A 140 4.76 14.63 -3.53
CA THR A 140 3.66 13.99 -2.82
C THR A 140 2.63 15.06 -2.50
N GLU A 141 1.63 15.20 -3.37
CA GLU A 141 0.39 15.98 -3.21
C GLU A 141 -0.26 15.86 -1.81
N GLY A 142 0.13 14.87 -0.99
CA GLY A 142 -0.32 14.68 0.39
C GLY A 142 0.47 15.38 1.50
N SER A 143 1.75 15.76 1.33
CA SER A 143 2.59 16.27 2.44
C SER A 143 2.70 17.79 2.50
N ALA A 144 2.49 18.50 1.39
CA ALA A 144 2.63 19.96 1.31
C ALA A 144 1.59 20.74 2.16
N ASN A 145 0.65 20.04 2.80
CA ASN A 145 -0.41 20.61 3.62
C ASN A 145 -0.42 20.12 5.07
N LEU A 146 0.53 19.30 5.49
CA LEU A 146 0.55 18.84 6.88
C LEU A 146 0.86 20.02 7.80
N LEU A 147 0.00 20.22 8.79
CA LEU A 147 0.22 21.22 9.82
C LEU A 147 1.35 20.71 10.72
N SER A 148 2.50 21.37 10.67
CA SER A 148 3.57 21.12 11.62
C SER A 148 3.11 21.57 13.00
N THR A 149 3.21 20.67 13.98
CA THR A 149 2.95 20.94 15.40
C THR A 149 4.26 21.02 16.18
N PHE A 150 5.41 21.17 15.52
CA PHE A 150 6.72 21.19 16.16
C PHE A 150 6.82 22.21 17.32
N ASP A 151 6.35 23.44 17.12
CA ASP A 151 6.40 24.50 18.15
C ASP A 151 5.54 24.14 19.36
N LEU A 152 4.37 23.52 19.13
CA LEU A 152 3.48 23.03 20.18
C LEU A 152 4.20 21.97 21.03
N VAL A 153 4.80 20.99 20.37
CA VAL A 153 5.49 19.85 20.98
C VAL A 153 6.70 20.33 21.79
N THR A 154 7.45 21.30 21.25
CA THR A 154 8.59 21.93 21.92
C THR A 154 8.15 22.71 23.15
N LYS A 155 7.12 23.56 23.01
CA LYS A 155 6.55 24.33 24.14
C LYS A 155 6.01 23.42 25.25
N ALA A 156 5.45 22.27 24.89
CA ALA A 156 4.95 21.27 25.83
C ALA A 156 6.05 20.40 26.46
N GLY A 157 7.33 20.58 26.10
CA GLY A 157 8.45 19.81 26.64
C GLY A 157 8.39 18.32 26.28
N LEU A 158 7.93 18.00 25.07
CA LEU A 158 7.72 16.61 24.62
C LEU A 158 8.85 16.08 23.72
N ALA A 159 9.82 16.93 23.35
CA ALA A 159 10.86 16.59 22.39
C ALA A 159 11.65 15.33 22.77
N ASP A 160 12.17 15.26 24.00
CA ASP A 160 12.97 14.13 24.48
C ASP A 160 12.17 12.82 24.49
N MET A 161 10.89 12.89 24.89
CA MET A 161 10.00 11.73 24.92
C MET A 161 9.72 11.18 23.52
N ILE A 162 9.60 12.05 22.53
CA ILE A 162 9.42 11.65 21.13
C ILE A 162 10.67 10.98 20.59
N VAL A 163 11.84 11.55 20.88
CA VAL A 163 13.15 10.99 20.49
C VAL A 163 13.34 9.61 21.11
N GLU A 164 13.17 9.49 22.43
CA GLU A 164 13.33 8.23 23.16
C GLU A 164 12.35 7.15 22.66
N ASN A 165 11.07 7.48 22.52
CA ASN A 165 10.05 6.54 22.06
C ASN A 165 10.35 6.04 20.63
N THR A 166 10.71 6.96 19.73
CA THR A 166 11.00 6.63 18.33
C THR A 166 12.25 5.78 18.18
N LEU A 167 13.36 6.19 18.78
CA LEU A 167 14.63 5.47 18.64
C LEU A 167 14.60 4.11 19.34
N SER A 168 13.90 4.00 20.49
CA SER A 168 13.69 2.70 21.14
C SER A 168 12.92 1.74 20.23
N THR A 169 11.88 2.23 19.53
CA THR A 169 11.15 1.43 18.53
C THR A 169 12.06 0.99 17.38
N MET A 170 12.88 1.89 16.84
CA MET A 170 13.81 1.56 15.76
C MET A 170 14.87 0.54 16.17
N GLU A 171 15.42 0.66 17.39
CA GLU A 171 16.35 -0.32 17.98
C GLU A 171 15.68 -1.69 18.05
N LYS A 172 14.45 -1.76 18.60
CA LYS A 172 13.71 -3.01 18.73
C LYS A 172 13.41 -3.68 17.39
N ALA A 173 13.23 -2.88 16.33
CA ALA A 173 13.04 -3.34 14.95
C ALA A 173 14.36 -3.70 14.23
N ASN A 174 15.52 -3.60 14.89
CA ASN A 174 16.86 -3.75 14.30
C ASN A 174 17.21 -2.73 13.18
N GLN A 175 16.46 -1.62 13.10
CA GLN A 175 16.68 -0.61 12.08
C GLN A 175 17.95 0.18 12.36
N LEU A 176 18.24 0.50 13.63
CA LEU A 176 19.48 1.19 14.00
C LEU A 176 20.72 0.32 13.70
N GLU A 177 20.63 -0.99 13.94
CA GLU A 177 21.70 -1.92 13.61
C GLU A 177 21.98 -2.01 12.11
N TYR A 178 20.93 -2.06 11.29
CA TYR A 178 21.10 -1.97 9.84
C TYR A 178 21.74 -0.65 9.41
N LEU A 179 21.33 0.47 10.01
CA LEU A 179 21.89 1.79 9.68
C LEU A 179 23.38 1.87 10.02
N ARG A 180 23.83 1.24 11.12
CA ARG A 180 25.26 1.08 11.44
C ARG A 180 25.97 0.25 10.35
N GLN A 181 25.49 -0.97 10.08
CA GLN A 181 26.17 -1.90 9.17
C GLN A 181 26.17 -1.48 7.69
N SER A 182 25.15 -0.75 7.26
CA SER A 182 25.00 -0.33 5.86
C SER A 182 25.90 0.85 5.50
N GLY A 183 26.48 1.58 6.47
CA GLY A 183 27.31 2.76 6.21
C GLY A 183 26.54 3.90 5.52
N LEU A 184 25.20 3.90 5.60
CA LEU A 184 24.35 4.92 4.97
C LEU A 184 24.47 6.29 5.64
N LEU A 185 24.83 6.32 6.93
CA LEU A 185 25.14 7.56 7.65
C LEU A 185 26.65 7.81 7.58
N ASN A 186 27.03 8.90 6.92
CA ASN A 186 28.41 9.29 6.71
C ASN A 186 28.52 10.82 6.54
N ASP A 187 29.68 11.30 6.13
CA ASP A 187 29.95 12.73 5.89
C ASP A 187 29.08 13.36 4.79
N LYS A 188 28.50 12.56 3.90
CA LYS A 188 27.66 13.01 2.77
C LYS A 188 26.16 12.81 3.03
N CYS A 189 25.80 12.02 4.03
CA CYS A 189 24.43 11.57 4.26
C CYS A 189 24.10 11.56 5.75
N LYS A 190 23.01 12.23 6.11
CA LYS A 190 22.39 12.16 7.44
C LYS A 190 21.06 11.43 7.40
N LEU A 191 20.56 11.06 8.56
CA LEU A 191 19.23 10.49 8.71
C LEU A 191 18.25 11.53 9.27
N VAL A 192 17.06 11.58 8.69
CA VAL A 192 15.93 12.34 9.20
C VAL A 192 14.75 11.39 9.41
N ILE A 193 14.27 11.30 10.64
CA ILE A 193 13.12 10.47 11.02
C ILE A 193 11.92 11.37 11.24
N GLU A 194 11.02 11.45 10.26
CA GLU A 194 9.79 12.25 10.38
C GLU A 194 8.81 11.54 11.31
N VAL A 195 8.26 12.25 12.30
CA VAL A 195 7.34 11.70 13.30
C VAL A 195 5.98 12.35 13.17
N HIS A 196 4.96 11.52 12.97
CA HIS A 196 3.57 11.92 12.84
C HIS A 196 2.74 11.30 13.95
N TYR A 197 1.74 12.04 14.43
CA TYR A 197 0.70 11.51 15.30
C TYR A 197 -0.64 11.48 14.57
N ILE A 198 -1.17 10.28 14.36
CA ILE A 198 -2.47 10.06 13.75
C ILE A 198 -3.47 9.82 14.88
N ARG A 199 -4.42 10.74 15.08
CA ARG A 199 -5.43 10.67 16.15
C ARG A 199 -6.62 9.80 15.76
N ASP A 200 -7.01 9.86 14.50
CA ASP A 200 -8.09 9.03 13.97
C ASP A 200 -7.87 8.73 12.49
N ARG A 201 -7.47 7.49 12.20
CA ARG A 201 -7.32 7.03 10.82
C ARG A 201 -8.66 6.60 10.25
N ASN A 202 -9.19 7.38 9.31
CA ASN A 202 -10.32 6.96 8.50
C ASN A 202 -9.93 5.72 7.66
N VAL A 203 -10.79 4.70 7.69
CA VAL A 203 -10.59 3.40 7.03
C VAL A 203 -10.88 3.47 5.52
N SER A 204 -11.31 4.62 5.00
CA SER A 204 -11.72 4.81 3.60
C SER A 204 -10.60 4.61 2.56
N TYR A 205 -9.32 4.59 2.98
CA TYR A 205 -8.18 4.33 2.09
C TYR A 205 -7.74 2.87 2.15
N SER A 206 -8.19 2.07 1.18
CA SER A 206 -8.01 0.61 1.12
C SER A 206 -7.21 0.10 -0.09
N THR A 207 -6.42 0.95 -0.76
CA THR A 207 -5.59 0.51 -1.88
C THR A 207 -4.19 0.14 -1.43
N LEU A 208 -3.63 -0.97 -1.91
CA LEU A 208 -2.19 -1.28 -1.76
C LEU A 208 -1.34 -0.14 -2.32
N HIS A 209 -0.42 0.35 -1.50
CA HIS A 209 0.51 1.41 -1.85
C HIS A 209 1.85 1.25 -1.13
N LYS A 210 2.87 1.98 -1.59
CA LYS A 210 4.00 2.39 -0.76
C LYS A 210 3.65 3.70 -0.06
N ASP A 211 4.15 3.89 1.16
CA ASP A 211 3.94 5.16 1.88
C ASP A 211 4.65 6.30 1.14
N THR A 212 5.84 6.02 0.59
CA THR A 212 6.63 7.03 -0.11
C THR A 212 7.03 6.62 -1.54
N GLN A 213 7.93 7.42 -2.11
CA GLN A 213 8.31 7.39 -3.50
C GLN A 213 9.82 7.18 -3.65
N GLY A 214 10.40 6.15 -3.02
CA GLY A 214 11.85 5.94 -3.02
C GLY A 214 12.59 6.91 -2.13
N GLN A 215 11.99 7.34 -1.02
CA GLN A 215 12.58 8.32 -0.10
C GLN A 215 12.64 7.82 1.34
N THR A 216 11.87 6.78 1.66
CA THR A 216 11.80 6.21 3.00
C THR A 216 12.40 4.81 2.99
N LEU A 217 13.32 4.58 3.93
CA LEU A 217 13.87 3.27 4.23
C LEU A 217 12.86 2.44 4.99
N PHE A 218 12.40 2.97 6.12
CA PHE A 218 11.61 2.25 7.11
C PHE A 218 10.37 3.02 7.53
N VAL A 219 9.32 2.27 7.85
CA VAL A 219 8.10 2.77 8.47
C VAL A 219 7.89 2.04 9.79
N ASN A 220 7.56 2.78 10.84
CA ASN A 220 7.04 2.21 12.08
C ASN A 220 5.67 2.80 12.40
N LEU A 221 4.72 1.94 12.74
CA LEU A 221 3.35 2.27 13.14
C LEU A 221 3.13 1.83 14.60
N ASN A 222 3.22 2.76 15.55
CA ASN A 222 3.07 2.48 16.98
C ASN A 222 1.62 2.72 17.41
N TYR A 223 0.82 1.66 17.50
CA TYR A 223 -0.59 1.77 17.82
C TYR A 223 -0.84 2.08 19.30
N LEU A 224 -1.92 2.82 19.56
CA LEU A 224 -2.34 3.19 20.92
C LEU A 224 -3.38 2.23 21.51
N ASN A 225 -3.70 1.15 20.79
CA ASN A 225 -4.75 0.20 21.13
C ASN A 225 -4.31 -0.69 22.29
N LYS A 226 -5.19 -0.85 23.29
CA LYS A 226 -4.96 -1.73 24.44
C LYS A 226 -5.31 -3.19 24.16
N LYS A 227 -6.13 -3.41 23.13
CA LYS A 227 -6.57 -4.73 22.69
C LYS A 227 -5.95 -5.04 21.35
N GLY A 228 -5.88 -6.33 21.04
CA GLY A 228 -5.43 -6.77 19.74
C GLY A 228 -6.27 -6.19 18.61
N ILE A 229 -5.63 -5.82 17.50
CA ILE A 229 -6.29 -5.30 16.30
C ILE A 229 -5.72 -6.00 15.06
N ALA A 230 -6.48 -5.96 13.96
CA ALA A 230 -5.91 -6.31 12.66
C ALA A 230 -4.78 -5.32 12.28
N GLY A 231 -3.58 -5.84 11.98
CA GLY A 231 -2.50 -5.04 11.42
C GLY A 231 -2.64 -4.88 9.90
N PRO A 232 -1.70 -4.18 9.24
CA PRO A 232 -1.79 -3.90 7.80
C PRO A 232 -1.84 -5.18 6.97
N GLU A 233 -2.52 -5.08 5.83
CA GLU A 233 -2.40 -6.06 4.77
C GLU A 233 -1.27 -5.65 3.84
N PHE A 234 -0.45 -6.61 3.40
CA PHE A 234 0.77 -6.33 2.65
C PHE A 234 1.15 -7.41 1.65
N ILE A 235 1.96 -7.00 0.67
CA ILE A 235 2.69 -7.86 -0.26
C ILE A 235 4.16 -7.51 -0.11
N VAL A 236 5.02 -8.48 0.20
CA VAL A 236 6.48 -8.35 0.24
C VAL A 236 7.03 -8.48 -1.17
N SER A 237 8.07 -7.72 -1.51
CA SER A 237 8.79 -7.77 -2.78
C SER A 237 7.92 -7.87 -4.04
N PRO A 238 6.81 -7.10 -4.19
CA PRO A 238 6.05 -7.13 -5.44
C PRO A 238 6.93 -6.63 -6.60
N HIS A 239 6.59 -7.05 -7.82
CA HIS A 239 7.25 -6.53 -9.01
C HIS A 239 7.18 -5.00 -9.04
N SER A 240 8.33 -4.39 -9.29
CA SER A 240 8.49 -2.96 -9.53
C SER A 240 8.65 -2.72 -11.03
N ASP A 241 8.21 -1.56 -11.51
CA ASP A 241 8.49 -1.11 -12.87
C ASP A 241 9.83 -0.37 -12.96
N GLU A 242 10.32 -0.14 -14.18
CA GLU A 242 11.61 0.52 -14.41
C GLU A 242 11.60 1.98 -13.91
N GLU A 243 10.45 2.64 -13.90
CA GLU A 243 10.32 4.01 -13.41
C GLU A 243 10.54 4.08 -11.88
N ASP A 244 9.98 3.14 -11.12
CA ASP A 244 10.24 2.96 -9.70
C ASP A 244 11.71 2.66 -9.42
N GLN A 245 12.32 1.76 -10.20
CA GLN A 245 13.74 1.43 -10.03
C GLN A 245 14.64 2.64 -10.33
N GLU A 246 14.39 3.37 -11.41
CA GLU A 246 15.18 4.55 -11.75
C GLU A 246 15.05 5.65 -10.69
N ARG A 247 13.83 5.85 -10.18
CA ARG A 247 13.62 6.78 -9.07
C ARG A 247 14.36 6.35 -7.81
N LEU A 248 14.35 5.06 -7.47
CA LEU A 248 15.11 4.51 -6.35
C LEU A 248 16.61 4.77 -6.51
N ARG A 249 17.18 4.48 -7.69
CA ARG A 249 18.60 4.75 -8.01
C ARG A 249 18.95 6.24 -7.84
N ARG A 250 18.03 7.13 -8.22
CA ARG A 250 18.23 8.58 -8.14
C ARG A 250 18.17 9.11 -6.70
N LEU A 251 17.20 8.64 -5.92
CA LEU A 251 16.87 9.24 -4.62
C LEU A 251 17.57 8.56 -3.44
N MET A 252 17.90 7.27 -3.56
CA MET A 252 18.50 6.49 -2.47
C MET A 252 19.99 6.27 -2.69
N PRO A 253 20.80 6.13 -1.63
CA PRO A 253 22.20 5.73 -1.76
C PRO A 253 22.33 4.35 -2.41
N ALA A 254 23.36 4.17 -3.25
CA ALA A 254 23.61 2.93 -4.00
C ALA A 254 23.63 1.69 -3.09
N LYS A 255 24.23 1.83 -1.90
CA LYS A 255 24.28 0.76 -0.91
C LYS A 255 22.91 0.24 -0.45
N PHE A 256 21.93 1.13 -0.26
CA PHE A 256 20.57 0.69 0.06
C PHE A 256 19.94 -0.10 -1.09
N HIS A 257 20.20 0.29 -2.33
CA HIS A 257 19.70 -0.42 -3.50
C HIS A 257 20.29 -1.83 -3.60
N GLU A 258 21.60 -1.99 -3.36
CA GLU A 258 22.24 -3.31 -3.30
C GLU A 258 21.61 -4.20 -2.21
N ASP A 259 21.48 -3.67 -0.99
CA ASP A 259 20.92 -4.40 0.14
C ASP A 259 19.44 -4.76 -0.10
N LEU A 260 18.67 -3.86 -0.74
CA LEU A 260 17.28 -4.10 -1.12
C LEU A 260 17.16 -5.19 -2.18
N GLN A 261 18.07 -5.26 -3.15
CA GLN A 261 18.10 -6.36 -4.13
C GLN A 261 18.35 -7.71 -3.47
N VAL A 262 19.31 -7.77 -2.53
CA VAL A 262 19.56 -8.97 -1.72
C VAL A 262 18.29 -9.34 -0.94
N ALA A 263 17.70 -8.39 -0.21
CA ALA A 263 16.49 -8.61 0.58
C ALA A 263 15.32 -9.13 -0.27
N ARG A 264 15.09 -8.56 -1.46
CA ARG A 264 14.04 -8.99 -2.40
C ARG A 264 14.31 -10.39 -2.96
N SER A 265 15.57 -10.71 -3.26
CA SER A 265 15.95 -12.05 -3.76
C SER A 265 15.72 -13.16 -2.72
N LEU A 266 15.90 -12.85 -1.44
CA LEU A 266 15.69 -13.78 -0.33
C LEU A 266 14.23 -13.89 0.11
N ASN A 267 13.39 -12.90 -0.24
CA ASN A 267 11.99 -12.84 0.18
C ASN A 267 11.06 -12.77 -1.03
N THR A 268 10.68 -13.93 -1.55
CA THR A 268 9.65 -14.03 -2.59
C THR A 268 8.29 -14.22 -1.95
N ASN A 269 7.31 -13.45 -2.42
CA ASN A 269 5.92 -13.53 -1.95
C ASN A 269 5.05 -14.54 -2.71
N LEU A 270 5.72 -15.45 -3.43
CA LEU A 270 5.07 -16.50 -4.21
C LEU A 270 4.82 -17.70 -3.29
N THR A 271 3.60 -18.22 -3.29
CA THR A 271 3.32 -19.52 -2.67
C THR A 271 4.05 -20.63 -3.43
N LYS A 272 4.09 -21.85 -2.86
CA LYS A 272 4.60 -23.04 -3.57
C LYS A 272 3.85 -23.31 -4.89
N GLU A 273 2.63 -22.81 -4.99
CA GLU A 273 1.73 -22.92 -6.14
C GLU A 273 1.87 -21.71 -7.09
N GLY A 274 2.83 -20.83 -6.81
CA GLY A 274 3.13 -19.65 -7.59
C GLY A 274 2.28 -18.44 -7.26
N GLU A 275 1.31 -18.48 -6.35
CA GLU A 275 0.36 -17.38 -6.16
C GLU A 275 0.97 -16.18 -5.42
N ILE A 276 0.51 -14.97 -5.72
CA ILE A 276 0.88 -13.77 -4.94
C ILE A 276 -0.04 -13.70 -3.72
N LEU A 277 0.52 -13.86 -2.53
CA LEU A 277 -0.25 -13.79 -1.30
C LEU A 277 -0.23 -12.37 -0.71
N ILE A 278 -1.40 -11.78 -0.53
CA ILE A 278 -1.60 -10.64 0.37
C ILE A 278 -1.73 -11.19 1.77
N GLU A 279 -0.70 -10.92 2.56
CA GLU A 279 -0.61 -11.31 3.95
C GLU A 279 -1.20 -10.24 4.87
N THR A 280 -1.41 -10.64 6.12
CA THR A 280 -1.80 -9.77 7.22
C THR A 280 -1.05 -10.26 8.44
N LYS A 281 -0.63 -9.35 9.31
CA LYS A 281 -0.15 -9.70 10.65
C LYS A 281 -1.03 -9.00 11.66
N ASP A 282 -1.59 -9.77 12.57
CA ASP A 282 -2.37 -9.19 13.67
C ASP A 282 -1.42 -8.55 14.67
N ILE A 283 -1.93 -7.51 15.32
CA ILE A 283 -1.23 -6.79 16.37
C ILE A 283 -1.89 -7.22 17.67
N ASP A 284 -1.46 -8.35 18.21
CA ASP A 284 -2.09 -8.98 19.37
C ASP A 284 -1.57 -8.40 20.70
N GLN A 285 -0.53 -7.57 20.66
CA GLN A 285 0.07 -6.95 21.83
C GLN A 285 -0.59 -5.62 22.18
N GLU A 286 -0.70 -5.34 23.48
CA GLU A 286 -1.05 -4.01 23.98
C GLU A 286 -0.01 -2.99 23.50
N TYR A 287 -0.46 -1.87 22.91
CA TYR A 287 0.42 -0.86 22.31
C TYR A 287 1.40 -1.45 21.29
N GLY A 288 0.89 -2.36 20.45
CA GLY A 288 1.70 -3.03 19.45
C GLY A 288 2.20 -2.08 18.34
N VAL A 289 3.33 -2.46 17.78
CA VAL A 289 4.06 -1.76 16.72
C VAL A 289 4.10 -2.65 15.49
N VAL A 290 3.96 -2.04 14.32
CA VAL A 290 4.28 -2.68 13.04
C VAL A 290 5.43 -1.93 12.38
N ALA A 291 6.54 -2.62 12.14
CA ALA A 291 7.75 -2.07 11.55
C ALA A 291 8.09 -2.80 10.24
N PHE A 292 8.46 -2.07 9.18
CA PHE A 292 8.81 -2.66 7.88
C PHE A 292 9.70 -1.77 7.01
N VAL A 293 10.25 -2.35 5.96
CA VAL A 293 10.97 -1.64 4.89
C VAL A 293 9.96 -1.15 3.85
N ASP A 294 9.79 0.17 3.67
CA ASP A 294 8.77 0.76 2.77
C ASP A 294 8.95 0.25 1.34
N GLU A 295 10.18 0.34 0.82
CA GLU A 295 10.53 -0.09 -0.53
C GLU A 295 10.54 -1.60 -0.73
N GLY A 296 10.44 -2.34 0.37
CA GLY A 296 10.38 -3.78 0.41
C GLY A 296 8.98 -4.34 0.27
N ILE A 297 7.93 -3.54 0.48
CA ILE A 297 6.55 -4.02 0.49
C ILE A 297 5.61 -3.08 -0.28
N HIS A 298 4.38 -3.53 -0.51
CA HIS A 298 3.23 -2.63 -0.64
C HIS A 298 2.25 -3.00 0.47
N HIS A 299 1.64 -2.01 1.08
CA HIS A 299 0.72 -2.22 2.19
C HIS A 299 -0.54 -1.36 2.08
N MET A 300 -1.50 -1.62 2.95
CA MET A 300 -2.71 -0.81 3.11
C MET A 300 -3.30 -0.95 4.50
N THR A 301 -4.25 -0.08 4.81
CA THR A 301 -5.13 -0.25 5.95
C THR A 301 -5.82 -1.61 5.86
N PRO A 302 -5.82 -2.45 6.91
CA PRO A 302 -6.51 -3.73 6.87
C PRO A 302 -7.98 -3.55 6.58
N VAL A 303 -8.48 -4.45 5.75
CA VAL A 303 -9.91 -4.60 5.57
C VAL A 303 -10.38 -5.74 6.47
N ILE A 304 -11.34 -5.50 7.35
CA ILE A 304 -11.85 -6.54 8.27
C ILE A 304 -13.12 -7.22 7.76
N GLU A 305 -13.48 -6.94 6.50
CA GLU A 305 -14.66 -7.47 5.82
C GLU A 305 -14.27 -8.50 4.75
N HIS A 306 -15.22 -9.37 4.38
CA HIS A 306 -15.06 -10.30 3.26
C HIS A 306 -15.08 -9.56 1.94
N ARG A 307 -14.21 -9.96 1.00
CA ARG A 307 -14.35 -9.56 -0.41
C ARG A 307 -15.74 -9.85 -0.93
N THR A 308 -16.26 -8.92 -1.71
CA THR A 308 -17.55 -9.07 -2.38
C THR A 308 -17.43 -8.91 -3.88
N VAL A 309 -18.27 -9.63 -4.62
CA VAL A 309 -18.45 -9.51 -6.07
C VAL A 309 -19.90 -9.18 -6.37
N THR A 310 -20.15 -8.30 -7.35
CA THR A 310 -21.51 -7.92 -7.73
C THR A 310 -22.14 -8.91 -8.70
N SER A 311 -23.48 -9.03 -8.71
CA SER A 311 -24.21 -9.79 -9.74
C SER A 311 -23.75 -9.44 -11.16
N LYS A 312 -23.52 -8.14 -11.45
CA LYS A 312 -23.04 -7.69 -12.76
C LYS A 312 -21.71 -8.33 -13.15
N GLN A 313 -20.74 -8.32 -12.25
CA GLN A 313 -19.41 -8.89 -12.51
C GLN A 313 -19.49 -10.40 -12.73
N ILE A 314 -20.30 -11.09 -11.92
CA ILE A 314 -20.54 -12.53 -12.09
C ILE A 314 -21.13 -12.81 -13.48
N ALA A 315 -22.13 -12.03 -13.89
CA ALA A 315 -22.78 -12.13 -15.19
C ALA A 315 -21.84 -11.84 -16.37
N GLU A 316 -20.87 -10.93 -16.19
CA GLU A 316 -19.83 -10.63 -17.19
C GLU A 316 -18.76 -11.72 -17.30
N ALA A 317 -18.41 -12.38 -16.19
CA ALA A 317 -17.45 -13.49 -16.18
C ALA A 317 -18.03 -14.79 -16.75
N TYR A 318 -19.33 -15.02 -16.56
CA TYR A 318 -20.03 -16.22 -17.02
C TYR A 318 -21.11 -15.87 -18.05
N LYS A 319 -20.69 -15.26 -19.17
CA LYS A 319 -21.61 -14.82 -20.25
C LYS A 319 -22.41 -15.97 -20.84
N ASP A 320 -21.85 -17.17 -20.86
CA ASP A 320 -22.50 -18.41 -21.31
C ASP A 320 -23.61 -18.85 -20.35
N ILE A 321 -23.37 -18.80 -19.04
CA ILE A 321 -24.40 -19.03 -18.01
C ILE A 321 -25.46 -17.93 -18.09
N LYS A 322 -25.04 -16.66 -18.18
CA LYS A 322 -25.94 -15.52 -18.33
C LYS A 322 -26.84 -15.68 -19.56
N SER A 323 -26.29 -16.02 -20.72
CA SER A 323 -27.07 -16.24 -21.94
C SER A 323 -28.09 -17.36 -21.78
N LYS A 324 -27.76 -18.42 -21.03
CA LYS A 324 -28.70 -19.50 -20.70
C LYS A 324 -29.77 -19.05 -19.69
N CYS A 325 -29.42 -18.24 -18.69
CA CYS A 325 -30.38 -17.62 -17.77
C CYS A 325 -31.31 -16.63 -18.48
N ASP A 326 -30.79 -15.78 -19.37
CA ASP A 326 -31.57 -14.83 -20.18
C ASP A 326 -32.52 -15.58 -21.13
N ALA A 327 -32.05 -16.67 -21.75
CA ALA A 327 -32.90 -17.56 -22.54
C ALA A 327 -34.00 -18.21 -21.69
N TYR A 328 -33.71 -18.54 -20.43
CA TYR A 328 -34.71 -19.00 -19.48
C TYR A 328 -35.70 -17.90 -19.10
N GLU A 329 -35.28 -16.69 -18.73
CA GLU A 329 -36.21 -15.61 -18.37
C GLU A 329 -37.19 -15.31 -19.51
N ASN A 330 -36.67 -15.21 -20.74
CA ASN A 330 -37.46 -15.00 -21.95
C ASN A 330 -38.42 -16.17 -22.25
N ARG A 331 -38.08 -17.40 -21.85
CA ARG A 331 -38.94 -18.60 -22.00
C ARG A 331 -39.84 -18.87 -20.80
N SER A 332 -39.50 -18.40 -19.60
CA SER A 332 -40.23 -18.62 -18.34
C SER A 332 -41.55 -17.87 -18.31
N VAL A 333 -41.69 -16.79 -19.09
CA VAL A 333 -42.98 -16.15 -19.37
C VAL A 333 -43.93 -17.14 -20.07
N PHE A 334 -43.40 -18.04 -20.90
CA PHE A 334 -44.14 -19.08 -21.61
C PHE A 334 -44.31 -20.37 -20.78
N TYR A 335 -43.37 -20.65 -19.87
CA TYR A 335 -43.26 -21.92 -19.12
C TYR A 335 -43.62 -21.87 -17.63
N LYS A 336 -44.20 -20.76 -17.12
CA LYS A 336 -44.87 -20.75 -15.79
C LYS A 336 -45.95 -21.85 -15.61
N LEU A 337 -46.26 -22.61 -16.66
CA LEU A 337 -47.15 -23.78 -16.67
C LEU A 337 -46.47 -25.16 -16.58
N TYR A 338 -45.14 -25.30 -16.77
CA TYR A 338 -44.46 -26.61 -16.71
C TYR A 338 -43.17 -26.56 -15.89
N SER A 339 -43.00 -27.56 -15.02
CA SER A 339 -42.06 -27.58 -13.90
C SER A 339 -40.59 -27.37 -14.29
N VAL A 340 -39.92 -26.52 -13.50
CA VAL A 340 -38.48 -26.18 -13.46
C VAL A 340 -37.53 -27.39 -13.63
N GLN A 341 -37.99 -28.58 -13.29
CA GLN A 341 -37.16 -29.78 -13.09
C GLN A 341 -36.64 -30.44 -14.37
N SER A 342 -37.35 -30.33 -15.50
CA SER A 342 -37.02 -31.07 -16.73
C SER A 342 -35.99 -30.39 -17.63
N TYR A 343 -35.71 -29.09 -17.43
CA TYR A 343 -34.75 -28.34 -18.25
C TYR A 343 -33.42 -28.10 -17.50
N LEU A 344 -33.45 -28.11 -16.17
CA LEU A 344 -32.22 -28.10 -15.37
C LEU A 344 -31.39 -29.38 -15.53
N SER A 345 -31.96 -30.47 -16.05
CA SER A 345 -31.23 -31.67 -16.43
C SER A 345 -30.45 -31.54 -17.75
N ASP A 346 -30.75 -30.53 -18.58
CA ASP A 346 -30.13 -30.29 -19.89
C ASP A 346 -29.01 -29.22 -19.85
N LEU A 347 -28.89 -28.50 -18.73
CA LEU A 347 -27.63 -27.81 -18.42
C LEU A 347 -26.57 -28.89 -18.31
N ASP A 348 -25.48 -28.77 -19.08
CA ASP A 348 -24.32 -29.65 -19.04
C ASP A 348 -24.08 -30.17 -17.61
N ASN A 349 -24.00 -31.49 -17.41
CA ASN A 349 -24.07 -32.20 -16.12
C ASN A 349 -23.18 -31.63 -15.00
N LYS A 350 -22.21 -30.79 -15.37
CA LYS A 350 -21.35 -30.01 -14.49
C LYS A 350 -22.07 -28.89 -13.71
N TYR A 351 -23.24 -28.40 -14.15
CA TYR A 351 -23.92 -27.20 -13.61
C TYR A 351 -25.36 -27.44 -13.12
N THR A 352 -25.88 -28.66 -13.24
CA THR A 352 -27.29 -28.99 -12.94
C THR A 352 -27.66 -28.83 -11.46
N VAL A 353 -26.70 -29.01 -10.54
CA VAL A 353 -26.97 -28.98 -9.09
C VAL A 353 -27.04 -27.56 -8.51
N ASP A 354 -26.46 -26.56 -9.19
CA ASP A 354 -26.35 -25.19 -8.68
C ASP A 354 -27.22 -24.18 -9.47
N ALA A 355 -28.05 -24.65 -10.39
CA ALA A 355 -28.75 -23.78 -11.34
C ALA A 355 -29.73 -22.79 -10.68
N VAL A 356 -30.35 -23.16 -9.55
CA VAL A 356 -31.19 -22.24 -8.76
C VAL A 356 -30.35 -21.12 -8.15
N GLY A 357 -29.16 -21.43 -7.64
CA GLY A 357 -28.24 -20.43 -7.11
C GLY A 357 -27.74 -19.47 -8.19
N TRP A 358 -27.40 -20.00 -9.36
CA TRP A 358 -27.03 -19.18 -10.52
C TRP A 358 -28.17 -18.27 -10.97
N LEU A 359 -29.39 -18.80 -11.08
CA LEU A 359 -30.57 -18.00 -11.42
C LEU A 359 -30.78 -16.88 -10.39
N GLN A 360 -30.69 -17.19 -9.09
CA GLN A 360 -30.83 -16.20 -8.02
C GLN A 360 -29.76 -15.09 -8.09
N ILE A 361 -28.53 -15.42 -8.45
CA ILE A 361 -27.44 -14.45 -8.62
C ILE A 361 -27.69 -13.57 -9.85
N MET A 362 -28.08 -14.17 -10.97
CA MET A 362 -28.28 -13.48 -12.24
C MET A 362 -29.55 -12.62 -12.27
N SER A 363 -30.60 -13.02 -11.56
CA SER A 363 -31.87 -12.27 -11.46
C SER A 363 -31.85 -11.18 -10.39
N ALA A 364 -30.82 -11.14 -9.54
CA ALA A 364 -30.68 -10.09 -8.54
C ALA A 364 -30.30 -8.75 -9.18
N SER A 365 -30.49 -7.64 -8.44
CA SER A 365 -29.98 -6.34 -8.87
C SER A 365 -28.51 -6.45 -9.26
N LEU A 366 -28.12 -5.79 -10.36
CA LEU A 366 -26.74 -5.73 -10.84
C LEU A 366 -25.75 -5.21 -9.77
N THR A 367 -26.24 -4.51 -8.75
CA THR A 367 -25.47 -3.96 -7.63
C THR A 367 -25.45 -4.86 -6.38
N THR A 368 -26.21 -5.95 -6.35
CA THR A 368 -26.21 -6.92 -5.24
C THR A 368 -24.82 -7.52 -5.11
N LYS A 369 -24.33 -7.59 -3.87
CA LYS A 369 -22.98 -8.05 -3.53
C LYS A 369 -23.03 -9.41 -2.86
N TYR A 370 -22.14 -10.29 -3.25
CA TYR A 370 -21.96 -11.62 -2.67
C TYR A 370 -20.53 -11.78 -2.17
N ASN A 371 -20.36 -12.23 -0.94
CA ASN A 371 -19.08 -12.69 -0.43
C ASN A 371 -18.89 -14.21 -0.65
N ARG A 372 -17.76 -14.75 -0.21
CA ARG A 372 -17.46 -16.19 -0.30
C ARG A 372 -18.51 -17.08 0.36
N HIS A 373 -19.00 -16.67 1.53
CA HIS A 373 -20.02 -17.43 2.25
C HIS A 373 -21.35 -17.42 1.49
N ASP A 374 -21.77 -16.27 0.97
CA ASP A 374 -22.99 -16.16 0.17
C ASP A 374 -22.93 -17.05 -1.08
N LEU A 375 -21.80 -17.01 -1.80
CA LEU A 375 -21.60 -17.85 -2.99
C LEU A 375 -21.54 -19.34 -2.65
N LYS A 376 -20.86 -19.75 -1.58
CA LYS A 376 -20.87 -21.16 -1.14
C LYS A 376 -22.26 -21.65 -0.74
N LYS A 377 -23.07 -20.76 -0.17
CA LYS A 377 -24.46 -21.08 0.20
C LYS A 377 -25.35 -21.24 -1.04
N LEU A 378 -25.16 -20.39 -2.04
CA LEU A 378 -25.94 -20.41 -3.28
C LEU A 378 -25.47 -21.50 -4.25
N LEU A 379 -24.17 -21.79 -4.27
CA LEU A 379 -23.49 -22.68 -5.22
C LEU A 379 -22.66 -23.73 -4.44
N PRO A 380 -23.30 -24.63 -3.67
CA PRO A 380 -22.60 -25.51 -2.74
C PRO A 380 -21.68 -26.54 -3.42
N ASN A 381 -21.87 -26.83 -4.70
CA ASN A 381 -21.04 -27.79 -5.45
C ASN A 381 -19.97 -27.12 -6.31
N LEU A 382 -19.97 -25.79 -6.39
CA LEU A 382 -18.95 -25.06 -7.12
C LEU A 382 -17.60 -25.18 -6.38
N PRO A 383 -16.52 -25.67 -7.05
CA PRO A 383 -15.23 -25.83 -6.40
C PRO A 383 -14.71 -24.52 -5.81
N ASP A 384 -14.03 -24.59 -4.66
CA ASP A 384 -13.45 -23.41 -3.99
C ASP A 384 -12.56 -22.57 -4.91
N LEU A 385 -11.86 -23.22 -5.84
CA LEU A 385 -11.04 -22.54 -6.85
C LEU A 385 -11.89 -21.64 -7.77
N GLU A 386 -13.07 -22.07 -8.17
CA GLU A 386 -13.99 -21.30 -9.02
C GLU A 386 -14.67 -20.17 -8.23
N ILE A 387 -15.05 -20.42 -6.97
CA ILE A 387 -15.54 -19.35 -6.07
C ILE A 387 -14.44 -18.30 -5.83
N ASN A 388 -13.19 -18.74 -5.66
CA ASN A 388 -12.06 -17.82 -5.53
C ASN A 388 -11.85 -17.03 -6.80
N LYS A 389 -11.92 -17.65 -7.98
CA LYS A 389 -11.90 -16.90 -9.24
C LYS A 389 -13.02 -15.86 -9.28
N LEU A 390 -14.26 -16.21 -8.97
CA LEU A 390 -15.38 -15.25 -8.96
C LEU A 390 -15.11 -14.02 -8.07
N ILE A 391 -14.55 -14.23 -6.89
CA ILE A 391 -14.31 -13.18 -5.90
C ILE A 391 -13.02 -12.40 -6.18
N GLU A 392 -12.01 -13.04 -6.76
CA GLU A 392 -10.65 -12.50 -6.93
C GLU A 392 -10.38 -12.00 -8.37
N THR A 393 -11.06 -12.53 -9.40
CA THR A 393 -10.85 -12.17 -10.83
C THR A 393 -11.87 -11.19 -11.40
N GLY A 394 -12.90 -10.82 -10.63
CA GLY A 394 -13.96 -9.90 -11.05
C GLY A 394 -13.50 -8.45 -11.21
N GLY A 395 -12.65 -8.16 -12.19
CA GLY A 395 -12.37 -6.82 -12.67
C GLY A 395 -11.58 -5.97 -11.68
N TYR A 396 -10.31 -5.78 -12.03
CA TYR A 396 -9.42 -4.73 -11.57
C TYR A 396 -10.09 -3.50 -10.96
N ASP A 397 -11.07 -2.97 -11.68
CA ASP A 397 -11.47 -1.60 -11.60
C ASP A 397 -12.73 -1.29 -10.81
N GLN A 398 -13.50 -2.27 -10.35
CA GLN A 398 -14.70 -1.97 -9.56
C GLN A 398 -14.94 -2.99 -8.45
N PHE A 399 -14.20 -2.87 -7.35
CA PHE A 399 -14.54 -3.60 -6.12
C PHE A 399 -15.01 -2.61 -5.06
N GLY A 400 -16.27 -2.71 -4.65
CA GLY A 400 -16.88 -1.88 -3.62
C GLY A 400 -16.98 -2.63 -2.30
N HIS A 401 -16.13 -2.30 -1.34
CA HIS A 401 -16.00 -2.89 0.00
C HIS A 401 -15.47 -4.34 0.02
N ALA A 402 -14.32 -4.46 0.71
CA ALA A 402 -13.28 -5.48 0.57
C ALA A 402 -12.78 -5.71 -0.87
N SER A 403 -12.43 -4.62 -1.53
CA SER A 403 -11.47 -4.55 -2.64
C SER A 403 -10.05 -4.81 -2.11
N ILE A 404 -9.24 -5.62 -2.79
CA ILE A 404 -7.80 -5.33 -2.85
C ILE A 404 -7.44 -5.18 -4.33
N PRO A 405 -6.72 -4.10 -4.70
CA PRO A 405 -6.95 -3.41 -5.95
C PRO A 405 -6.09 -3.85 -7.14
N ARG A 406 -6.50 -3.27 -8.26
CA ARG A 406 -5.75 -2.86 -9.45
C ARG A 406 -4.20 -2.80 -9.34
N PHE A 407 -3.46 -3.81 -9.80
CA PHE A 407 -2.13 -3.67 -10.46
C PHE A 407 -2.19 -3.25 -11.95
N THR A 408 -2.37 -1.97 -12.23
CA THR A 408 -2.85 -1.55 -13.55
C THR A 408 -1.95 -2.10 -14.68
N THR A 409 -2.54 -2.77 -15.69
CA THR A 409 -1.78 -3.08 -16.93
C THR A 409 -1.33 -1.78 -17.61
N GLU A 410 -2.06 -0.68 -17.35
CA GLU A 410 -1.69 0.67 -17.73
C GLU A 410 -0.73 1.31 -16.72
N ARG A 411 0.42 1.81 -17.20
CA ARG A 411 1.50 2.46 -16.43
C ARG A 411 1.11 3.83 -15.83
N LYS A 412 0.06 3.90 -15.00
CA LYS A 412 -0.44 5.21 -14.54
C LYS A 412 0.10 5.67 -13.19
N THR A 413 0.63 4.79 -12.32
CA THR A 413 1.19 5.25 -11.03
C THR A 413 2.27 4.33 -10.44
N VAL A 414 3.45 4.88 -10.14
CA VAL A 414 4.60 4.24 -9.47
C VAL A 414 4.31 3.75 -8.03
N LYS A 415 3.13 4.04 -7.48
CA LYS A 415 2.77 3.72 -6.08
C LYS A 415 2.04 2.39 -5.90
N LYS A 416 1.69 1.70 -6.99
CA LYS A 416 0.85 0.49 -6.96
C LYS A 416 1.69 -0.70 -7.41
N PRO A 417 1.40 -1.91 -6.92
CA PRO A 417 2.06 -3.09 -7.45
C PRO A 417 1.73 -3.22 -8.95
N VAL A 418 2.60 -3.87 -9.73
CA VAL A 418 2.41 -4.08 -11.18
C VAL A 418 2.21 -5.58 -11.47
N LYS A 419 1.11 -5.92 -12.16
CA LYS A 419 0.80 -7.30 -12.57
C LYS A 419 1.13 -7.41 -14.04
N LYS A 420 2.03 -8.33 -14.37
CA LYS A 420 2.37 -8.66 -15.75
C LYS A 420 1.40 -9.70 -16.30
N GLU A 421 1.30 -9.75 -17.62
CA GLU A 421 0.58 -10.83 -18.28
C GLU A 421 1.23 -12.18 -17.92
N GLY A 422 0.42 -13.17 -17.57
CA GLY A 422 0.89 -14.46 -17.05
C GLY A 422 1.20 -14.47 -15.55
N ASP A 423 1.12 -13.33 -14.86
CA ASP A 423 1.34 -13.32 -13.41
C ASP A 423 0.27 -14.15 -12.69
N PRO A 424 0.68 -14.87 -11.64
CA PRO A 424 -0.19 -15.71 -10.82
C PRO A 424 -1.44 -15.00 -10.27
N VAL A 425 -2.41 -15.80 -9.84
CA VAL A 425 -3.58 -15.29 -9.14
C VAL A 425 -3.15 -14.69 -7.81
N VAL A 426 -3.82 -13.60 -7.43
CA VAL A 426 -3.58 -12.91 -6.18
C VAL A 426 -4.57 -13.45 -5.17
N GLN A 427 -4.09 -13.88 -4.01
CA GLN A 427 -4.93 -14.37 -2.93
C GLN A 427 -4.83 -13.47 -1.71
N ARG A 428 -5.91 -13.38 -0.94
CA ARG A 428 -5.95 -12.61 0.31
C ARG A 428 -6.10 -13.52 1.51
N ARG A 429 -5.08 -13.56 2.39
CA ARG A 429 -5.09 -14.37 3.62
C ARG A 429 -6.25 -13.98 4.54
N MET A 430 -6.53 -12.69 4.69
CA MET A 430 -7.62 -12.20 5.55
C MET A 430 -9.00 -12.72 5.12
N SER A 431 -9.30 -12.79 3.82
CA SER A 431 -10.56 -13.38 3.35
C SER A 431 -10.68 -14.85 3.72
N MET A 432 -9.58 -15.62 3.64
CA MET A 432 -9.57 -17.03 4.04
C MET A 432 -9.85 -17.18 5.54
N ARG A 433 -9.25 -16.33 6.37
CA ARG A 433 -9.44 -16.32 7.83
C ARG A 433 -10.88 -16.02 8.24
N LEU A 434 -11.49 -15.01 7.63
CA LEU A 434 -12.87 -14.63 7.89
C LEU A 434 -13.84 -15.78 7.59
N THR A 435 -13.56 -16.62 6.59
CA THR A 435 -14.38 -17.81 6.28
C THR A 435 -14.21 -18.94 7.30
N GLY A 436 -13.05 -19.04 7.96
CA GLY A 436 -12.73 -20.11 8.90
C GLY A 436 -13.08 -19.83 10.36
N ASN A 437 -13.96 -18.86 10.66
CA ASN A 437 -14.25 -18.37 12.02
C ASN A 437 -13.03 -17.82 12.81
N ASN A 438 -11.91 -17.58 12.12
CA ASN A 438 -10.69 -16.99 12.70
C ASN A 438 -10.57 -15.50 12.35
N ALA A 439 -11.70 -14.79 12.44
CA ALA A 439 -11.75 -13.36 12.17
C ALA A 439 -10.83 -12.62 13.15
N PRO A 440 -10.10 -11.59 12.70
CA PRO A 440 -9.33 -10.76 13.62
C PRO A 440 -10.29 -10.09 14.62
N PRO A 441 -9.80 -9.74 15.81
CA PRO A 441 -10.60 -9.01 16.78
C PRO A 441 -11.20 -7.75 16.13
N LYS A 442 -12.53 -7.61 16.26
CA LYS A 442 -13.19 -6.36 15.88
C LYS A 442 -12.76 -5.28 16.87
N ARG A 443 -12.41 -4.11 16.33
CA ARG A 443 -12.20 -2.91 17.12
C ARG A 443 -13.46 -2.61 17.94
N ALA A 444 -13.31 -2.22 19.20
CA ALA A 444 -14.45 -1.85 20.01
C ALA A 444 -15.15 -0.62 19.40
N GLU A 445 -16.48 -0.58 19.52
CA GLU A 445 -17.26 0.57 19.03
C GLU A 445 -16.76 1.87 19.69
N GLY A 446 -16.47 2.89 18.87
CA GLY A 446 -15.96 4.19 19.33
C GLY A 446 -14.48 4.24 19.71
N GLU A 447 -13.77 3.11 19.82
CA GLU A 447 -12.30 3.12 19.98
C GLU A 447 -11.69 3.83 18.77
N LYS A 448 -10.61 4.61 18.91
CA LYS A 448 -9.88 5.26 17.78
C LYS A 448 -8.74 4.36 17.28
N ARG A 449 -8.40 4.44 15.99
CA ARG A 449 -7.14 3.84 15.47
C ARG A 449 -6.10 4.93 15.42
N ALA A 450 -5.63 5.27 16.60
CA ALA A 450 -4.58 6.25 16.80
C ALA A 450 -3.22 5.55 16.84
N PHE A 451 -2.20 6.21 16.28
CA PHE A 451 -0.84 5.69 16.29
C PHE A 451 0.18 6.80 16.02
N PHE A 452 1.42 6.58 16.46
CA PHE A 452 2.55 7.32 15.90
C PHE A 452 3.00 6.64 14.61
N ARG A 453 3.26 7.42 13.57
CA ARG A 453 3.90 6.95 12.34
C ARG A 453 5.25 7.60 12.22
N THR A 454 6.27 6.80 11.92
CA THR A 454 7.61 7.30 11.63
C THR A 454 8.04 6.94 10.23
N TRP A 455 8.66 7.89 9.54
CA TRP A 455 9.29 7.66 8.23
C TRP A 455 10.78 7.95 8.34
N VAL A 456 11.59 6.92 8.12
CA VAL A 456 13.04 6.98 8.26
C VAL A 456 13.65 7.26 6.89
N ARG A 457 14.29 8.42 6.71
CA ARG A 457 14.84 8.86 5.42
C ARG A 457 16.34 9.14 5.52
N VAL A 458 17.08 8.83 4.46
CA VAL A 458 18.46 9.30 4.29
C VAL A 458 18.42 10.55 3.44
N VAL A 459 19.07 11.60 3.92
CA VAL A 459 19.12 12.93 3.28
C VAL A 459 20.58 13.28 3.03
N ARG A 460 20.90 13.72 1.81
CA ARG A 460 22.24 14.23 1.49
C ARG A 460 22.48 15.53 2.25
N THR A 461 23.66 15.67 2.85
CA THR A 461 24.04 16.83 3.68
C THR A 461 24.39 18.05 2.88
#